data_AF-A0A8C9IQF6-F1
#
_entry.id   AF-A0A8C9IQF6-F1
#
_cell.length_a   1.000
_cell.length_b   1.000
_cell.length_c   1.000
_cell.angle_alpha   90.00
_cell.angle_beta   90.00
_cell.angle_gamma   90.00
#
_symmetry.space_group_name_H-M   'P 1'
#
loop_
_entity.id
_entity.type
_entity.pdbx_description
1 polymer ?
#
loop_
_entity_poly.entity_id
_entity_poly.type
_entity_poly.pdbx_seq_one_letter_code
_entity_poly.pdbx_strand_id
1 'polypeptide(L)'
;MPRRAENWDEAEAGAEEAGAEEYGPEEDGREESGAEESGPEGSGPEELGAEEEMEAGRPRPVLRSVNSREPSQVIFCNRSPRVVLPVWLNFDGEPQLYPPLPPGTGRRMHSYRGHVWLFRDAETNDGLLVNQTELFVPSLNVDGQPIFANITLPVYTLKERCLQVVRSLVKPENYRRLDIVRSLYEDLEDHPNVRKDLERLTQEHIANQRMGD
;
A
#
# COMPACT_ATOMS: atom_id res chain seq x y z
N MET A 1 -52.99 11.68 33.59
CA MET A 1 -52.56 10.76 34.67
C MET A 1 -51.35 9.96 34.17
N PRO A 2 -50.11 10.41 34.41
CA PRO A 2 -48.92 9.63 34.06
C PRO A 2 -48.54 8.71 35.24
N ARG A 3 -48.15 7.48 34.92
CA ARG A 3 -47.64 6.51 35.89
C ARG A 3 -46.16 6.78 36.16
N ARG A 4 -45.86 6.77 37.45
CA ARG A 4 -44.58 6.89 38.14
C ARG A 4 -43.65 5.74 37.73
N ALA A 5 -42.41 6.05 37.36
CA ALA A 5 -41.31 5.10 37.34
C ALA A 5 -40.18 5.69 38.18
N GLU A 6 -39.63 4.85 39.04
CA GLU A 6 -38.88 5.18 40.23
C GLU A 6 -37.40 5.49 39.95
N ASN A 7 -36.89 6.40 40.77
CA ASN A 7 -35.50 6.80 40.96
C ASN A 7 -34.67 5.59 41.41
N TRP A 8 -33.51 5.37 40.80
CA TRP A 8 -32.41 4.63 41.42
C TRP A 8 -31.26 5.62 41.57
N ASP A 9 -31.07 6.08 42.82
CA ASP A 9 -29.97 6.93 43.23
C ASP A 9 -28.65 6.14 43.34
N GLU A 10 -27.60 6.91 43.08
CA GLU A 10 -26.16 6.69 43.10
C GLU A 10 -25.60 5.88 44.28
N ALA A 11 -24.46 5.23 44.04
CA ALA A 11 -23.41 5.08 45.03
C ALA A 11 -22.04 5.09 44.34
N GLU A 12 -21.34 6.22 44.47
CA GLU A 12 -19.88 6.28 44.40
C GLU A 12 -19.25 5.59 45.61
N ALA A 13 -18.06 5.00 45.41
CA ALA A 13 -17.02 4.92 46.42
C ALA A 13 -15.66 4.73 45.73
N GLY A 14 -14.77 5.72 45.84
CA GLY A 14 -13.37 5.61 45.48
C GLY A 14 -12.51 5.00 46.58
N ALA A 15 -11.27 4.65 46.24
CA ALA A 15 -10.08 4.67 47.11
C ALA A 15 -8.80 4.35 46.29
N GLU A 16 -7.95 5.37 46.10
CA GLU A 16 -6.51 5.46 46.43
C GLU A 16 -5.87 4.26 47.18
N GLU A 17 -4.60 3.86 47.07
CA GLU A 17 -3.32 4.62 47.05
C GLU A 17 -2.09 3.66 46.86
N ALA A 18 -0.90 4.27 46.67
CA ALA A 18 0.49 3.78 46.84
C ALA A 18 1.01 2.61 45.95
N GLY A 19 2.24 2.58 45.43
CA GLY A 19 3.49 3.29 45.75
C GLY A 19 4.62 2.25 45.88
N ALA A 20 5.63 2.27 44.99
CA ALA A 20 6.92 1.60 45.18
C ALA A 20 7.98 2.16 44.20
N GLU A 21 8.95 2.87 44.76
CA GLU A 21 10.22 3.31 44.14
C GLU A 21 11.36 2.30 44.41
N GLU A 22 12.55 2.64 43.89
CA GLU A 22 13.91 2.05 44.07
C GLU A 22 14.25 0.82 43.20
N TYR A 23 15.44 0.63 42.63
CA TYR A 23 16.76 1.29 42.71
C TYR A 23 17.60 0.92 41.46
N GLY A 24 18.64 1.70 41.11
CA GLY A 24 19.59 1.44 40.00
C GLY A 24 20.57 0.26 40.25
N PRO A 25 21.58 0.02 39.37
CA PRO A 25 22.59 1.05 39.07
C PRO A 25 23.05 1.19 37.60
N GLU A 26 23.60 2.37 37.33
CA GLU A 26 24.60 2.66 36.29
C GLU A 26 25.97 2.14 36.75
N GLU A 27 26.80 1.56 35.88
CA GLU A 27 28.27 1.65 35.97
C GLU A 27 28.94 1.50 34.57
N ASP A 28 29.74 2.52 34.27
CA ASP A 28 31.13 2.52 33.78
C ASP A 28 31.56 1.88 32.45
N GLY A 29 31.85 2.77 31.50
CA GLY A 29 33.23 3.08 31.09
C GLY A 29 34.20 1.94 30.83
N ARG A 30 34.47 1.66 29.54
CA ARG A 30 35.78 1.19 29.11
C ARG A 30 36.15 1.75 27.74
N GLU A 31 37.01 2.76 27.77
CA GLU A 31 37.90 3.10 26.66
C GLU A 31 38.98 2.02 26.59
N GLU A 32 39.21 1.43 25.41
CA GLU A 32 40.52 0.89 25.07
C GLU A 32 40.97 1.43 23.71
N SER A 33 42.13 2.06 23.79
CA SER A 33 42.94 2.61 22.71
C SER A 33 43.68 1.51 21.94
N GLY A 34 43.77 1.69 20.62
CA GLY A 34 45.02 1.61 19.86
C GLY A 34 45.66 0.24 19.63
N ALA A 35 45.58 -0.24 18.38
CA ALA A 35 46.71 -0.86 17.70
C ALA A 35 46.59 -0.59 16.19
N GLU A 36 47.46 0.30 15.70
CA GLU A 36 47.82 0.42 14.29
C GLU A 36 48.60 -0.84 13.86
N GLU A 37 48.42 -1.27 12.62
CA GLU A 37 49.50 -1.78 11.74
C GLU A 37 48.92 -1.98 10.33
N SER A 38 49.36 -1.11 9.44
CA SER A 38 49.92 -1.44 8.12
C SER A 38 49.03 -2.13 7.07
N GLY A 39 48.75 -1.39 5.99
CA GLY A 39 48.08 -1.87 4.78
C GLY A 39 48.92 -2.80 3.90
N PRO A 40 48.41 -3.12 2.70
CA PRO A 40 49.16 -2.71 1.52
C PRO A 40 48.30 -1.95 0.51
N GLU A 41 48.90 -0.91 -0.08
CA GLU A 41 48.47 -0.28 -1.32
C GLU A 41 48.61 -1.26 -2.49
N GLY A 42 47.64 -1.25 -3.40
CA GLY A 42 47.60 -2.08 -4.59
C GLY A 42 46.47 -1.71 -5.55
N SER A 43 46.56 -0.50 -6.10
CA SER A 43 46.07 0.03 -7.38
C SER A 43 45.19 -0.84 -8.34
N GLY A 44 43.90 -0.47 -8.42
CA GLY A 44 43.05 -0.26 -9.63
C GLY A 44 42.50 -1.46 -10.45
N PRO A 45 41.51 -1.27 -11.36
CA PRO A 45 40.43 -0.28 -11.44
C PRO A 45 39.01 -0.93 -11.35
N GLU A 46 38.00 -0.05 -11.33
CA GLU A 46 36.54 -0.23 -11.45
C GLU A 46 36.03 -1.50 -12.17
N GLU A 47 35.30 -2.37 -11.46
CA GLU A 47 34.25 -3.22 -12.04
C GLU A 47 33.06 -3.30 -11.06
N LEU A 48 32.18 -2.30 -11.10
CA LEU A 48 30.84 -2.35 -10.49
C LEU A 48 29.75 -2.06 -11.54
N GLY A 49 29.96 -2.53 -12.76
CA GLY A 49 29.02 -2.38 -13.86
C GLY A 49 29.03 -3.61 -14.76
N ALA A 50 28.39 -4.70 -14.33
CA ALA A 50 27.98 -5.81 -15.21
C ALA A 50 27.09 -6.86 -14.52
N GLU A 51 26.13 -6.46 -13.67
CA GLU A 51 24.99 -7.37 -13.37
C GLU A 51 23.79 -7.10 -14.30
N GLU A 52 23.83 -6.03 -15.10
CA GLU A 52 22.98 -5.91 -16.27
C GLU A 52 23.62 -6.71 -17.41
N GLU A 53 23.14 -7.94 -17.65
CA GLU A 53 23.06 -8.60 -18.97
C GLU A 53 23.01 -10.15 -18.89
N MET A 54 22.15 -10.76 -18.06
CA MET A 54 21.74 -12.16 -18.30
C MET A 54 20.29 -12.42 -17.88
N GLU A 55 19.32 -11.79 -18.55
CA GLU A 55 17.98 -12.38 -18.70
C GLU A 55 17.54 -12.32 -20.16
N ALA A 56 18.24 -13.11 -20.99
CA ALA A 56 17.89 -13.30 -22.38
C ALA A 56 16.64 -14.20 -22.48
N GLY A 57 15.50 -13.60 -22.86
CA GLY A 57 14.41 -14.34 -23.52
C GLY A 57 12.98 -14.04 -23.05
N ARG A 58 12.77 -13.33 -21.94
CA ARG A 58 11.42 -12.90 -21.55
C ARG A 58 11.17 -11.46 -22.01
N PRO A 59 10.09 -11.18 -22.76
CA PRO A 59 9.73 -9.81 -23.06
C PRO A 59 9.44 -9.08 -21.75
N ARG A 60 10.11 -7.95 -21.53
CA ARG A 60 9.96 -7.14 -20.32
C ARG A 60 8.49 -6.70 -20.19
N PRO A 61 7.86 -6.84 -19.01
CA PRO A 61 6.47 -6.45 -18.81
C PRO A 61 6.22 -4.99 -19.15
N VAL A 62 5.08 -4.69 -19.79
CA VAL A 62 4.75 -3.32 -20.22
C VAL A 62 4.59 -2.40 -19.01
N LEU A 63 3.85 -2.83 -18.00
CA LEU A 63 3.68 -2.12 -16.74
C LEU A 63 4.73 -2.57 -15.73
N ARG A 64 5.72 -1.72 -15.49
CA ARG A 64 6.78 -1.92 -14.50
C ARG A 64 7.40 -0.58 -14.11
N SER A 65 8.09 -0.53 -12.99
CA SER A 65 8.86 0.66 -12.64
C SER A 65 10.12 0.81 -13.48
N VAL A 66 10.53 2.06 -13.72
CA VAL A 66 11.84 2.37 -14.29
C VAL A 66 12.83 2.64 -13.14
N ASN A 67 14.02 2.03 -13.21
CA ASN A 67 15.10 2.29 -12.26
C ASN A 67 15.84 3.60 -12.62
N SER A 68 15.17 4.74 -12.46
CA SER A 68 15.73 6.05 -12.83
C SER A 68 16.86 6.52 -11.91
N ARG A 69 16.90 6.02 -10.67
CA ARG A 69 17.78 6.51 -9.58
C ARG A 69 17.60 8.00 -9.27
N GLU A 70 16.51 8.62 -9.74
CA GLU A 70 16.16 10.02 -9.49
C GLU A 70 15.10 10.08 -8.38
N PRO A 71 15.48 10.50 -7.15
CA PRO A 71 14.56 10.53 -6.03
C PRO A 71 13.36 11.44 -6.29
N SER A 72 12.19 11.00 -5.84
CA SER A 72 10.95 11.78 -5.87
C SER A 72 10.24 11.65 -4.54
N GLN A 73 10.11 12.79 -3.84
CA GLN A 73 9.39 12.86 -2.58
C GLN A 73 7.88 12.86 -2.86
N VAL A 74 7.19 11.86 -2.32
CA VAL A 74 5.74 11.69 -2.49
C VAL A 74 5.06 11.72 -1.12
N ILE A 75 3.82 12.21 -1.07
CA ILE A 75 2.92 12.06 0.07
C ILE A 75 1.68 11.30 -0.39
N PHE A 76 1.54 10.06 0.09
CA PHE A 76 0.31 9.30 -0.05
C PHE A 76 -0.72 9.88 0.91
N CYS A 77 -1.89 10.26 0.40
CA CYS A 77 -2.98 10.83 1.18
C CYS A 77 -4.21 9.95 1.01
N ASN A 78 -4.55 9.17 2.03
CA ASN A 78 -5.75 8.36 2.03
C ASN A 78 -6.97 9.25 2.33
N ARG A 79 -7.67 9.66 1.28
CA ARG A 79 -8.94 10.40 1.35
C ARG A 79 -10.15 9.48 1.16
N SER A 80 -9.96 8.18 1.33
CA SER A 80 -11.02 7.17 1.27
C SER A 80 -11.39 6.70 2.68
N PRO A 81 -12.57 6.09 2.86
CA PRO A 81 -12.95 5.46 4.12
C PRO A 81 -12.32 4.07 4.32
N ARG A 82 -11.48 3.59 3.37
CA ARG A 82 -10.88 2.25 3.41
C ARG A 82 -9.50 2.29 4.04
N VAL A 83 -9.09 1.17 4.64
CA VAL A 83 -7.67 0.94 4.92
C VAL A 83 -6.99 0.65 3.58
N VAL A 84 -6.04 1.50 3.19
CA VAL A 84 -5.40 1.40 1.87
C VAL A 84 -4.14 0.57 1.96
N LEU A 85 -3.97 -0.39 1.06
CA LEU A 85 -2.74 -1.12 0.81
C LEU A 85 -2.06 -0.54 -0.44
N PRO A 86 -0.95 0.21 -0.29
CA PRO A 86 -0.15 0.65 -1.41
C PRO A 86 0.60 -0.54 -2.03
N VAL A 87 0.62 -0.60 -3.36
CA VAL A 87 1.29 -1.65 -4.12
C VAL A 87 2.22 -1.00 -5.13
N TRP A 88 3.51 -1.28 -5.02
CA TRP A 88 4.53 -0.85 -5.97
C TRP A 88 4.76 -1.95 -7.00
N LEU A 89 4.82 -1.63 -8.28
CA LEU A 89 5.31 -2.59 -9.28
C LEU A 89 6.83 -2.49 -9.31
N ASN A 90 7.55 -3.56 -9.01
CA ASN A 90 9.01 -3.55 -9.08
C ASN A 90 9.50 -3.39 -10.54
N PHE A 91 10.81 -3.50 -10.74
CA PHE A 91 11.43 -3.35 -12.06
C PHE A 91 11.05 -4.48 -13.04
N ASP A 92 10.52 -5.59 -12.54
CA ASP A 92 10.03 -6.72 -13.31
C ASP A 92 8.49 -6.73 -13.43
N GLY A 93 7.81 -5.68 -12.96
CA GLY A 93 6.35 -5.55 -13.00
C GLY A 93 5.61 -6.39 -11.95
N GLU A 94 6.33 -7.00 -11.00
CA GLU A 94 5.71 -7.77 -9.93
C GLU A 94 5.23 -6.86 -8.79
N PRO A 95 4.03 -7.11 -8.24
CA PRO A 95 3.45 -6.28 -7.18
C PRO A 95 4.14 -6.51 -5.83
N GLN A 96 4.65 -5.44 -5.23
CA GLN A 96 5.28 -5.39 -3.92
C GLN A 96 4.41 -4.59 -2.95
N LEU A 97 4.02 -5.22 -1.85
CA LEU A 97 3.13 -4.62 -0.86
C LEU A 97 3.91 -3.69 0.09
N TYR A 98 3.30 -2.55 0.40
CA TYR A 98 3.79 -1.62 1.40
C TYR A 98 2.86 -1.56 2.61
N PRO A 99 3.31 -1.05 3.78
CA PRO A 99 2.48 -1.04 4.98
C PRO A 99 1.17 -0.26 4.75
N PRO A 100 0.03 -0.72 5.29
CA PRO A 100 -1.26 -0.11 5.05
C PRO A 100 -1.38 1.31 5.62
N LEU A 101 -2.29 2.10 5.05
CA LEU A 101 -2.62 3.46 5.43
C LEU A 101 -4.05 3.52 5.97
N PRO A 102 -4.26 3.88 7.25
CA PRO A 102 -5.60 4.05 7.80
C PRO A 102 -6.40 5.15 7.07
N PRO A 103 -7.75 5.12 7.14
CA PRO A 103 -8.63 6.16 6.59
C PRO A 103 -8.24 7.56 7.08
N GLY A 104 -8.25 8.55 6.18
CA GLY A 104 -7.98 9.95 6.52
C GLY A 104 -6.52 10.29 6.85
N THR A 105 -5.59 9.33 6.75
CA THR A 105 -4.17 9.54 7.08
C THR A 105 -3.33 9.83 5.84
N GLY A 106 -2.12 10.35 6.06
CA GLY A 106 -1.11 10.47 5.01
C GLY A 106 0.26 9.95 5.44
N ARG A 107 1.08 9.55 4.48
CA ARG A 107 2.46 9.08 4.71
C ARG A 107 3.41 9.65 3.67
N ARG A 108 4.53 10.20 4.13
CA ARG A 108 5.67 10.56 3.27
C ARG A 108 6.37 9.29 2.79
N MET A 109 6.61 9.22 1.48
CA MET A 109 7.26 8.11 0.82
C MET A 109 8.46 8.61 0.04
N HIS A 110 9.58 7.89 0.16
CA HIS A 110 10.73 8.04 -0.74
C HIS A 110 10.52 7.10 -1.93
N SER A 111 10.11 7.65 -3.06
CA SER A 111 9.97 6.92 -4.32
C SER A 111 10.99 7.48 -5.33
N TYR A 112 10.97 6.97 -6.56
CA TYR A 112 11.79 7.47 -7.66
C TYR A 112 10.95 7.82 -8.88
N ARG A 113 11.48 8.68 -9.75
CA ARG A 113 10.84 9.05 -11.01
C ARG A 113 10.57 7.79 -11.83
N GLY A 114 9.35 7.63 -12.34
CA GLY A 114 8.98 6.48 -13.18
C GLY A 114 8.66 5.20 -12.41
N HIS A 115 8.61 5.23 -11.07
CA HIS A 115 8.02 4.14 -10.30
C HIS A 115 6.50 4.06 -10.51
N VAL A 116 5.94 2.86 -10.57
CA VAL A 116 4.51 2.65 -10.80
C VAL A 116 3.85 2.15 -9.52
N TRP A 117 2.79 2.85 -9.10
CA TRP A 117 2.03 2.54 -7.91
C TRP A 117 0.55 2.35 -8.23
N LEU A 118 -0.10 1.45 -7.50
CA LEU A 118 -1.55 1.31 -7.44
C LEU A 118 -1.99 1.08 -5.99
N PHE A 119 -3.28 1.30 -5.71
CA PHE A 119 -3.79 1.33 -4.34
C PHE A 119 -5.02 0.45 -4.23
N ARG A 120 -5.06 -0.37 -3.18
CA ARG A 120 -6.13 -1.34 -2.93
C ARG A 120 -6.75 -1.15 -1.57
N ASP A 121 -7.99 -1.59 -1.39
CA ASP A 121 -8.48 -1.92 -0.07
C ASP A 121 -7.65 -3.08 0.51
N ALA A 122 -7.14 -2.92 1.72
CA ALA A 122 -6.23 -3.88 2.35
C ALA A 122 -6.90 -5.22 2.70
N GLU A 123 -8.21 -5.25 2.86
CA GLU A 123 -8.97 -6.45 3.22
C GLU A 123 -9.54 -7.13 1.98
N THR A 124 -10.12 -6.35 1.05
CA THR A 124 -10.90 -6.91 -0.07
C THR A 124 -10.17 -6.91 -1.42
N ASN A 125 -9.01 -6.26 -1.51
CA ASN A 125 -8.32 -5.94 -2.77
C ASN A 125 -9.14 -5.09 -3.76
N ASP A 126 -10.24 -4.47 -3.32
CA ASP A 126 -11.01 -3.54 -4.15
C ASP A 126 -10.09 -2.43 -4.70
N GLY A 127 -10.17 -2.15 -6.00
CA GLY A 127 -9.36 -1.13 -6.65
C GLY A 127 -9.73 0.27 -6.17
N LEU A 128 -8.73 1.08 -5.80
CA LEU A 128 -8.90 2.49 -5.45
C LEU A 128 -8.24 3.38 -6.49
N LEU A 129 -8.72 4.61 -6.61
CA LEU A 129 -8.12 5.59 -7.50
C LEU A 129 -7.08 6.41 -6.76
N VAL A 130 -6.08 6.86 -7.49
CA VAL A 130 -5.08 7.82 -7.06
C VAL A 130 -5.05 8.97 -8.05
N ASN A 131 -5.29 10.19 -7.58
CA ASN A 131 -5.42 11.37 -8.45
C ASN A 131 -6.40 11.15 -9.62
N GLN A 132 -7.50 10.42 -9.36
CA GLN A 132 -8.54 10.06 -10.35
C GLN A 132 -8.11 9.05 -11.43
N THR A 133 -6.96 8.40 -11.28
CA THR A 133 -6.47 7.34 -12.18
C THR A 133 -6.17 6.05 -11.41
N GLU A 134 -6.01 4.93 -12.10
CA GLU A 134 -5.70 3.63 -11.47
C GLU A 134 -4.23 3.48 -11.08
N LEU A 135 -3.35 4.11 -11.85
CA LEU A 135 -1.90 4.11 -11.64
C LEU A 135 -1.41 5.50 -11.25
N PHE A 136 -0.39 5.53 -10.40
CA PHE A 136 0.35 6.72 -10.04
C PHE A 136 1.83 6.55 -10.37
N VAL A 137 2.38 7.54 -11.06
CA VAL A 137 3.79 7.58 -11.46
C VAL A 137 4.41 8.89 -10.95
N PRO A 138 5.36 8.85 -9.98
CA PRO A 138 6.04 10.04 -9.52
C PRO A 138 6.84 10.70 -10.64
N SER A 139 6.73 12.02 -10.75
CA SER A 139 7.61 12.89 -11.53
C SER A 139 8.69 13.51 -10.65
N LEU A 140 9.51 14.41 -11.20
CA LEU A 140 10.45 15.20 -10.39
C LEU A 140 9.69 16.21 -9.53
N ASN A 141 10.20 16.46 -8.32
CA ASN A 141 9.69 17.52 -7.47
C ASN A 141 10.00 18.89 -8.08
N VAL A 142 8.99 19.75 -8.21
CA VAL A 142 9.15 21.14 -8.65
C VAL A 142 9.30 22.01 -7.41
N ASP A 143 10.32 22.86 -7.37
CA ASP A 143 10.62 23.77 -6.25
C ASP A 143 10.72 23.08 -4.87
N GLY A 144 11.15 21.82 -4.85
CA GLY A 144 11.23 21.02 -3.62
C GLY A 144 9.87 20.61 -3.03
N GLN A 145 8.77 20.88 -3.72
CA GLN A 145 7.44 20.47 -3.26
C GLN A 145 7.20 18.97 -3.47
N PRO A 146 6.65 18.26 -2.47
CA PRO A 146 6.33 16.86 -2.61
C PRO A 146 5.13 16.66 -3.55
N ILE A 147 5.12 15.54 -4.27
CA ILE A 147 4.00 15.17 -5.11
C ILE A 147 2.93 14.49 -4.26
N PHE A 148 1.68 14.92 -4.38
CA PHE A 148 0.58 14.31 -3.66
C PHE A 148 -0.04 13.17 -4.48
N ALA A 149 -0.17 12.00 -3.85
CA ALA A 149 -0.95 10.89 -4.36
C ALA A 149 -2.26 10.81 -3.55
N ASN A 150 -3.31 11.46 -4.03
CA ASN A 150 -4.60 11.53 -3.35
C ASN A 150 -5.42 10.28 -3.67
N ILE A 151 -5.52 9.37 -2.71
CA ILE A 151 -6.20 8.10 -2.86
C ILE A 151 -7.67 8.26 -2.50
N THR A 152 -8.57 7.88 -3.40
CA THR A 152 -10.02 8.09 -3.28
C THR A 152 -10.79 6.82 -3.65
N LEU A 153 -11.97 6.66 -3.06
CA LEU A 153 -12.92 5.64 -3.48
C LEU A 153 -13.44 5.98 -4.89
N PRO A 154 -13.36 5.07 -5.88
CA PRO A 154 -14.03 5.28 -7.14
C PRO A 154 -15.55 5.27 -6.96
N VAL A 155 -16.26 5.84 -7.93
CA VAL A 155 -17.68 5.61 -8.09
C VAL A 155 -17.87 4.23 -8.73
N TYR A 156 -17.92 3.19 -7.90
CA TYR A 156 -18.20 1.84 -8.37
C TYR A 156 -19.56 1.77 -9.06
N THR A 157 -19.69 0.86 -10.04
CA THR A 157 -21.02 0.51 -10.56
C THR A 157 -21.88 -0.02 -9.42
N LEU A 158 -23.21 0.13 -9.53
CA LEU A 158 -24.13 -0.41 -8.53
C LEU A 158 -23.96 -1.93 -8.39
N LYS A 159 -23.72 -2.64 -9.51
CA LYS A 159 -23.44 -4.08 -9.50
C LYS A 159 -22.22 -4.39 -8.62
N GLU A 160 -21.08 -3.76 -8.87
CA GLU A 160 -19.86 -4.00 -8.11
C GLU A 160 -20.03 -3.65 -6.63
N ARG A 161 -20.69 -2.53 -6.33
CA ARG A 161 -20.95 -2.14 -4.95
C ARG A 161 -21.81 -3.16 -4.22
N CYS A 162 -22.82 -3.73 -4.87
CA CYS A 162 -23.63 -4.81 -4.29
C CYS A 162 -22.78 -6.07 -4.07
N LEU A 163 -21.92 -6.45 -5.01
CA LEU A 163 -21.02 -7.61 -4.85
C LEU A 163 -20.09 -7.43 -3.64
N GLN A 164 -19.48 -6.25 -3.47
CA GLN A 164 -18.66 -5.93 -2.31
C GLN A 164 -19.41 -6.11 -0.99
N VAL A 165 -20.65 -5.62 -0.92
CA VAL A 165 -21.48 -5.76 0.29
C VAL A 165 -21.83 -7.22 0.55
N VAL A 166 -22.25 -7.98 -0.47
CA VAL A 166 -22.58 -9.40 -0.32
C VAL A 166 -21.36 -10.21 0.12
N ARG A 167 -20.18 -9.98 -0.47
CA ARG A 167 -18.91 -10.62 -0.08
C ARG A 167 -18.54 -10.33 1.39
N SER A 168 -18.88 -9.15 1.90
CA SER A 168 -18.63 -8.80 3.32
C SER A 168 -19.59 -9.49 4.31
N LEU A 169 -20.76 -9.92 3.85
CA LEU A 169 -21.83 -10.47 4.70
C LEU A 169 -21.94 -12.00 4.62
N VAL A 170 -21.51 -12.59 3.50
CA VAL A 170 -21.71 -14.00 3.20
C VAL A 170 -20.34 -14.66 3.03
N LYS A 171 -20.12 -15.80 3.68
CA LYS A 171 -18.89 -16.58 3.47
C LYS A 171 -18.87 -17.20 2.06
N PRO A 172 -17.70 -17.34 1.41
CA PRO A 172 -17.60 -17.86 0.05
C PRO A 172 -18.27 -19.22 -0.16
N GLU A 173 -18.22 -20.11 0.82
CA GLU A 173 -18.82 -21.46 0.73
C GLU A 173 -20.36 -21.41 0.64
N ASN A 174 -20.97 -20.27 0.98
CA ASN A 174 -22.41 -20.07 0.97
C ASN A 174 -22.91 -19.26 -0.24
N TYR A 175 -22.05 -18.75 -1.13
CA TYR A 175 -22.49 -17.93 -2.27
C TYR A 175 -23.52 -18.66 -3.14
N ARG A 176 -23.30 -19.94 -3.45
CA ARG A 176 -24.21 -20.76 -4.27
C ARG A 176 -25.51 -21.17 -3.57
N ARG A 177 -25.71 -20.76 -2.31
CA ARG A 177 -26.95 -20.97 -1.54
C ARG A 177 -27.86 -19.74 -1.54
N LEU A 178 -27.38 -18.61 -2.05
CA LEU A 178 -28.17 -17.38 -2.18
C LEU A 178 -29.26 -17.56 -3.24
N ASP A 179 -30.46 -17.08 -2.98
CA ASP A 179 -31.56 -17.14 -3.96
C ASP A 179 -31.45 -16.01 -4.99
N ILE A 180 -30.46 -16.12 -5.88
CA ILE A 180 -30.15 -15.15 -6.93
C ILE A 180 -29.88 -15.86 -8.27
N VAL A 181 -29.85 -15.07 -9.36
CA VAL A 181 -29.58 -15.62 -10.70
C VAL A 181 -28.19 -16.27 -10.75
N ARG A 182 -28.09 -17.43 -11.40
CA ARG A 182 -26.88 -18.26 -11.42
C ARG A 182 -25.60 -17.53 -11.85
N SER A 183 -25.71 -16.62 -12.82
CA SER A 183 -24.57 -15.84 -13.29
C SER A 183 -23.95 -14.95 -12.20
N LEU A 184 -24.73 -14.53 -11.20
CA LEU A 184 -24.24 -13.71 -10.09
C LEU A 184 -23.39 -14.53 -9.10
N TYR A 185 -23.47 -15.86 -9.11
CA TYR A 185 -22.55 -16.68 -8.32
C TYR A 185 -21.12 -16.55 -8.83
N GLU A 186 -20.94 -16.61 -10.15
CA GLU A 186 -19.64 -16.43 -10.80
C GLU A 186 -19.10 -15.02 -10.55
N ASP A 187 -19.97 -14.01 -10.63
CA ASP A 187 -19.60 -12.63 -10.29
C ASP A 187 -19.16 -12.50 -8.81
N LEU A 188 -19.83 -13.17 -7.86
CA LEU A 188 -19.43 -13.15 -6.44
C LEU A 188 -18.11 -13.88 -6.18
N GLU A 189 -17.91 -15.03 -6.83
CA GLU A 189 -16.71 -15.85 -6.75
C GLU A 189 -15.48 -15.14 -7.35
N ASP A 190 -15.68 -14.30 -8.36
CA ASP A 190 -14.63 -13.50 -9.00
C ASP A 190 -14.22 -12.27 -8.17
N HIS A 191 -13.38 -12.48 -7.15
CA HIS A 191 -12.92 -11.41 -6.27
C HIS A 191 -11.90 -10.47 -6.94
N PRO A 192 -11.83 -9.20 -6.51
CA PRO A 192 -10.83 -8.25 -6.97
C PRO A 192 -9.41 -8.81 -6.83
N ASN A 193 -8.60 -8.63 -7.87
CA ASN A 193 -7.26 -9.19 -7.92
C ASN A 193 -6.29 -8.27 -8.67
N VAL A 194 -5.18 -7.92 -8.02
CA VAL A 194 -4.17 -7.02 -8.58
C VAL A 194 -3.64 -7.52 -9.93
N ARG A 195 -3.39 -8.82 -10.07
CA ARG A 195 -2.84 -9.39 -11.31
C ARG A 195 -3.81 -9.30 -12.48
N LYS A 196 -5.10 -9.58 -12.26
CA LYS A 196 -6.14 -9.42 -13.28
C LYS A 196 -6.22 -7.97 -13.78
N ASP A 197 -6.14 -7.01 -12.87
CA ASP A 197 -6.13 -5.61 -13.25
C ASP A 197 -4.86 -5.19 -13.98
N LEU A 198 -3.69 -5.69 -13.59
CA LEU A 198 -2.44 -5.45 -14.33
C LEU A 198 -2.50 -6.00 -15.75
N GLU A 199 -3.09 -7.18 -15.94
CA GLU A 199 -3.33 -7.76 -17.26
C GLU A 199 -4.26 -6.86 -18.09
N ARG A 200 -5.39 -6.43 -17.53
CA ARG A 200 -6.33 -5.50 -18.19
C ARG A 200 -5.65 -4.18 -18.58
N LEU A 201 -5.00 -3.52 -17.62
CA LEU A 201 -4.32 -2.23 -17.83
C LEU A 201 -3.19 -2.34 -18.86
N THR A 202 -2.49 -3.48 -18.91
CA THR A 202 -1.48 -3.75 -19.93
C THR A 202 -2.10 -3.81 -21.32
N GLN A 203 -3.24 -4.50 -21.48
CA GLN A 203 -3.93 -4.58 -22.77
C GLN A 203 -4.46 -3.20 -23.22
N GLU A 204 -5.05 -2.43 -22.30
CA GLU A 204 -5.51 -1.07 -22.57
C GLU A 204 -4.36 -0.17 -23.02
N HIS A 205 -3.19 -0.27 -22.38
CA HIS A 205 -2.00 0.48 -22.76
C HIS A 205 -1.52 0.14 -24.18
N ILE A 206 -1.43 -1.15 -24.52
CA ILE A 206 -1.02 -1.61 -25.85
C ILE A 206 -2.02 -1.16 -26.92
N ALA A 207 -3.33 -1.26 -26.64
CA ALA A 207 -4.37 -0.83 -27.56
C ALA A 207 -4.29 0.69 -27.84
N ASN A 208 -4.10 1.49 -26.80
CA ASN A 208 -3.98 2.95 -26.93
C ASN A 208 -2.74 3.38 -27.73
N GLN A 209 -1.61 2.67 -27.61
CA GLN A 209 -0.43 2.94 -28.43
C GLN A 209 -0.70 2.68 -29.91
N ARG A 210 -1.39 1.59 -30.26
CA ARG A 210 -1.69 1.22 -31.65
C ARG A 210 -2.70 2.14 -32.34
N MET A 211 -3.51 2.87 -31.57
CA MET A 211 -4.48 3.84 -32.11
C MET A 211 -3.90 5.25 -32.25
N GLY A 212 -2.72 5.50 -31.69
CA GLY A 212 -2.01 6.78 -31.76
C GLY A 212 -1.00 6.90 -32.90
N ASP A 213 -0.70 5.79 -33.59
CA ASP A 213 0.08 5.70 -34.83
C ASP A 213 -0.83 5.71 -36.07
#